data_AF-A0A1H6CZL9-F1
#
_entry.id   AF-A0A1H6CZL9-F1
#
_cell.length_a   1.000
_cell.length_b   1.000
_cell.length_c   1.000
_cell.angle_alpha   90.00
_cell.angle_beta   90.00
_cell.angle_gamma   90.00
#
_symmetry.space_group_name_H-M   'P 1'
#
loop_
_entity.id
_entity.type
_entity.pdbx_description
1 polymer ?
#
loop_
_entity_poly.entity_id
_entity_poly.type
_entity_poly.pdbx_seq_one_letter_code
_entity_poly.pdbx_strand_id
1 'polypeptide(L)'
;MSDYQSVVDEVSALLRAPVTLEDREFALIAFSSHDDDLDPVLDPVRTRSILRRRSSPAVRAWFEGFGIARATGPVRTPADPAAGVRARLCLPARHEGVVYGYLWLLDDGAVDPADPRLTRAMALAARAGRLLAADTWRGEAAPRAFAQLLSGSAADRAEGARTLGALEHPASMSASVAVVWASPVPDFVPARLPYGVLAHRTPGGLALLVPLPDPADIAPARTIAAGLLDPAAGSHRSLAGVGGARTELPEVPHSWREARLAVRAARAEPRLGPVASWNELGAYRLIAAPPTMHADPALLPLLDPARADLLRTAETYLDHAGHVQRAAAALSVHRQTLYYRLSRIEALTGLDLTSGTDRLLLHLAIKTFRLTTAPEDLP
;
A
#
# COMPACT_ATOMS: atom_id res chain seq x y z
N MET A 1 10.10 -21.67 22.26
CA MET A 1 10.81 -20.46 22.76
C MET A 1 11.27 -19.69 21.52
N SER A 2 10.99 -18.39 21.41
CA SER A 2 11.41 -17.61 20.23
C SER A 2 12.95 -17.53 20.14
N ASP A 3 13.52 -17.54 18.94
CA ASP A 3 14.98 -17.43 18.72
C ASP A 3 15.58 -16.18 19.42
N TYR A 4 14.81 -15.09 19.47
CA TYR A 4 15.20 -13.87 20.20
C TYR A 4 15.27 -14.07 21.71
N GLN A 5 14.32 -14.82 22.27
CA GLN A 5 14.28 -15.11 23.70
C GLN A 5 15.49 -15.98 24.10
N SER A 6 15.83 -16.98 23.28
CA SER A 6 17.05 -17.79 23.47
C SER A 6 18.30 -16.92 23.56
N VAL A 7 18.46 -15.96 22.65
CA VAL A 7 19.65 -15.07 22.66
C VAL A 7 19.68 -14.22 23.93
N VAL A 8 18.55 -13.64 24.33
CA VAL A 8 18.46 -12.81 25.54
C VAL A 8 18.77 -13.61 26.80
N ASP A 9 18.21 -14.81 26.93
CA ASP A 9 18.43 -15.68 28.09
C ASP A 9 19.90 -16.15 28.16
N GLU A 10 20.50 -16.50 27.02
CA GLU A 10 21.91 -16.90 26.93
C GLU A 10 22.86 -15.75 27.33
N VAL A 11 22.62 -14.53 26.84
CA VAL A 11 23.43 -13.35 27.22
C VAL A 11 23.25 -13.04 28.70
N SER A 12 22.02 -13.14 29.20
CA SER A 12 21.69 -12.86 30.59
C SER A 12 22.38 -13.84 31.53
N ALA A 13 22.30 -15.14 31.24
CA ALA A 13 23.00 -16.18 32.00
C ALA A 13 24.52 -16.04 31.95
N LEU A 14 25.07 -15.67 30.78
CA LEU A 14 26.50 -15.47 30.58
C LEU A 14 27.05 -14.30 31.39
N LEU A 15 26.38 -13.16 31.35
CA LEU A 15 26.83 -11.93 32.00
C LEU A 15 26.29 -11.78 33.44
N ARG A 16 25.37 -12.65 33.86
CA ARG A 16 24.68 -12.61 35.17
C ARG A 16 24.03 -11.25 35.43
N ALA A 17 23.37 -10.72 34.40
CA ALA A 17 22.69 -9.45 34.46
C ALA A 17 21.40 -9.50 33.64
N PRO A 18 20.37 -8.70 34.00
CA PRO A 18 19.18 -8.55 33.18
C PRO A 18 19.50 -7.95 31.82
N VAL A 19 18.91 -8.54 30.77
CA VAL A 19 19.13 -8.16 29.38
C VAL A 19 17.79 -7.85 28.71
N THR A 20 17.75 -6.78 27.93
CA THR A 20 16.67 -6.53 26.96
C THR A 20 17.24 -6.48 25.55
N LEU A 21 16.47 -6.96 24.58
CA LEU A 21 16.74 -6.79 23.15
C LEU A 21 15.73 -5.79 22.59
N GLU A 22 16.24 -4.74 21.96
CA GLU A 22 15.45 -3.70 21.29
C GLU A 22 15.86 -3.56 19.81
N ASP A 23 14.93 -3.17 18.93
CA ASP A 23 15.24 -2.82 17.53
C ASP A 23 15.95 -1.44 17.43
N ARG A 24 16.27 -1.01 16.21
CA ARG A 24 16.89 0.31 15.95
C ARG A 24 16.01 1.48 16.37
N GLU A 25 14.70 1.25 16.44
CA GLU A 25 13.69 2.21 16.86
C GLU A 25 13.45 2.17 18.38
N PHE A 26 14.25 1.38 19.12
CA PHE A 26 14.16 1.20 20.57
C PHE A 26 12.80 0.62 20.98
N ALA A 27 12.20 -0.21 20.13
CA ALA A 27 11.05 -1.04 20.47
C ALA A 27 11.51 -2.36 21.09
N LEU A 28 10.87 -2.75 22.19
CA LEU A 28 11.23 -3.95 22.93
C LEU A 28 10.83 -5.22 22.18
N ILE A 29 11.79 -6.12 21.93
CA ILE A 29 11.60 -7.38 21.21
C ILE A 29 11.54 -8.56 22.18
N ALA A 30 12.52 -8.64 23.08
CA ALA A 30 12.63 -9.70 24.08
C ALA A 30 13.32 -9.17 25.34
N PHE A 31 13.10 -9.84 26.48
CA PHE A 31 13.73 -9.49 27.75
C PHE A 31 13.91 -10.73 28.62
N SER A 32 14.95 -10.75 29.45
CA SER A 32 15.18 -11.84 30.40
C SER A 32 14.26 -11.68 31.61
N SER A 33 13.45 -12.68 31.93
CA SER A 33 12.80 -12.81 33.23
C SER A 33 13.86 -13.22 34.26
N HIS A 34 14.03 -12.45 35.33
CA HIS A 34 14.73 -12.95 36.52
C HIS A 34 13.65 -13.36 37.52
N ASP A 35 13.54 -14.67 37.80
CA ASP A 35 13.05 -15.17 39.07
C ASP A 35 14.28 -15.22 39.99
N ASP A 36 14.50 -14.19 40.81
CA ASP A 36 15.30 -14.33 42.04
C ASP A 36 15.02 -13.14 42.97
N ASP A 37 14.68 -13.46 44.20
CA ASP A 37 14.24 -12.63 45.34
C ASP A 37 15.28 -11.62 45.88
N LEU A 38 16.10 -10.99 45.03
CA LEU A 38 17.20 -10.11 45.46
C LEU A 38 17.26 -8.77 44.68
N ASP A 39 16.12 -8.09 44.50
CA ASP A 39 15.92 -6.63 44.63
C ASP A 39 14.53 -6.25 44.07
N PRO A 40 13.56 -5.73 44.86
CA PRO A 40 12.19 -5.47 44.38
C PRO A 40 12.06 -4.23 43.47
N VAL A 41 13.13 -3.48 43.22
CA VAL A 41 13.04 -2.19 42.50
C VAL A 41 13.40 -2.37 41.03
N LEU A 42 12.42 -2.77 40.22
CA LEU A 42 12.49 -2.57 38.78
C LEU A 42 12.70 -1.07 38.49
N ASP A 43 13.75 -0.72 37.74
CA ASP A 43 13.99 0.66 37.28
C ASP A 43 12.75 1.20 36.52
N PRO A 44 12.25 2.41 36.83
CA PRO A 44 11.17 3.08 36.11
C PRO A 44 11.31 3.07 34.59
N VAL A 45 12.52 3.13 34.02
CA VAL A 45 12.73 3.06 32.56
C VAL A 45 12.56 1.64 32.04
N ARG A 46 12.99 0.61 32.79
CA ARG A 46 12.73 -0.80 32.45
C ARG A 46 11.25 -1.11 32.57
N THR A 47 10.60 -0.66 33.63
CA THR A 47 9.15 -0.77 33.85
C THR A 47 8.39 -0.06 32.72
N ARG A 48 8.81 1.14 32.33
CA ARG A 48 8.16 1.93 31.28
C ARG A 48 8.47 1.44 29.86
N SER A 49 9.65 0.91 29.56
CA SER A 49 9.96 0.25 28.27
C SER A 49 9.28 -1.11 28.14
N ILE A 50 9.13 -1.87 29.23
CA ILE A 50 8.34 -3.12 29.22
C ILE A 50 6.84 -2.81 29.08
N LEU A 51 6.33 -1.81 29.80
CA LEU A 51 4.91 -1.44 29.78
C LEU A 51 4.49 -0.64 28.53
N ARG A 52 5.37 0.21 27.99
CA ARG A 52 5.09 1.03 26.78
C ARG A 52 5.69 0.48 25.50
N ARG A 53 6.56 -0.53 25.59
CA ARG A 53 7.24 -1.22 24.48
C ARG A 53 8.04 -0.33 23.52
N ARG A 54 8.26 0.96 23.81
CA ARG A 54 9.05 1.92 23.00
C ARG A 54 9.63 3.08 23.82
N SER A 55 10.84 3.53 23.46
CA SER A 55 11.48 4.74 24.00
C SER A 55 11.09 6.04 23.26
N SER A 56 11.24 7.21 23.89
CA SER A 56 10.96 8.50 23.24
C SER A 56 12.08 8.94 22.28
N PRO A 57 11.80 9.78 21.25
CA PRO A 57 12.82 10.26 20.32
C PRO A 57 14.02 10.97 20.99
N ALA A 58 13.77 11.72 22.07
CA ALA A 58 14.81 12.44 22.82
C ALA A 58 15.77 11.46 23.54
N VAL A 59 15.23 10.40 24.15
CA VAL A 59 16.04 9.35 24.80
C VAL A 59 16.88 8.59 23.76
N ARG A 60 16.29 8.27 22.60
CA ARG A 60 17.02 7.65 21.49
C ARG A 60 18.20 8.50 21.04
N ALA A 61 17.97 9.78 20.73
CA ALA A 61 19.01 10.68 20.26
C ALA A 61 20.16 10.83 21.27
N TRP A 62 19.84 10.81 22.57
CA TRP A 62 20.82 10.83 23.64
C TRP A 62 21.71 9.56 23.64
N PHE A 63 21.10 8.37 23.58
CA PHE A 63 21.84 7.10 23.50
C PHE A 63 22.70 6.99 22.23
N GLU A 64 22.17 7.43 21.09
CA GLU A 64 22.90 7.51 19.82
C GLU A 64 24.12 8.46 19.89
N GLY A 65 24.04 9.50 20.71
CA GLY A 65 25.14 10.44 20.97
C GLY A 65 26.41 9.78 21.53
N PHE A 66 26.29 8.64 22.22
CA PHE A 66 27.44 7.85 22.69
C PHE A 66 28.06 6.96 21.61
N GLY A 67 27.57 7.03 20.37
CA GLY A 67 28.16 6.31 19.23
C GLY A 67 27.76 4.83 19.13
N ILE A 68 26.74 4.39 19.88
CA ILE A 68 26.25 2.99 19.88
C ILE A 68 25.90 2.47 18.47
N ALA A 69 25.42 3.35 17.57
CA ALA A 69 25.08 2.98 16.19
C ALA A 69 26.32 2.67 15.32
N ARG A 70 27.49 3.21 15.68
CA ARG A 70 28.76 3.03 14.94
C ARG A 70 29.70 2.04 15.63
N ALA A 71 29.52 1.78 16.92
CA ALA A 71 30.36 0.90 17.70
C ALA A 71 30.36 -0.54 17.16
N THR A 72 31.53 -1.17 17.19
CA THR A 72 31.75 -2.58 16.81
C THR A 72 31.89 -3.50 18.03
N GLY A 73 32.00 -2.93 19.23
CA GLY A 73 32.08 -3.63 20.52
C GLY A 73 31.15 -3.02 21.57
N PRO A 74 31.23 -3.50 22.82
CA PRO A 74 30.41 -3.00 23.92
C PRO A 74 30.60 -1.50 24.16
N VAL A 75 29.52 -0.78 24.45
CA VAL A 75 29.55 0.65 24.78
C VAL A 75 28.90 0.86 26.14
N ARG A 76 29.63 1.49 27.06
CA ARG A 76 29.06 1.95 28.32
C ARG A 76 28.45 3.33 28.14
N THR A 77 27.24 3.48 28.63
CA THR A 77 26.51 4.75 28.65
C THR A 77 26.28 5.15 30.09
N PRO A 78 26.55 6.42 30.46
CA PRO A 78 26.46 6.87 31.84
C PRO A 78 25.01 6.88 32.33
N ALA A 79 24.79 7.02 33.64
CA ALA A 79 23.47 7.34 34.16
C ALA A 79 23.15 8.82 33.91
N ASP A 80 21.87 9.12 33.69
CA ASP A 80 21.31 10.48 33.76
C ASP A 80 20.15 10.49 34.78
N PRO A 81 20.44 10.79 36.05
CA PRO A 81 19.43 10.84 37.10
C PRO A 81 18.32 11.86 36.83
N ALA A 82 18.59 12.96 36.13
CA ALA A 82 17.60 13.99 35.82
C ALA A 82 16.58 13.49 34.77
N ALA A 83 17.00 12.61 33.86
CA ALA A 83 16.14 11.91 32.90
C ALA A 83 15.60 10.56 33.42
N GLY A 84 15.99 10.15 34.64
CA GLY A 84 15.64 8.85 35.21
C GLY A 84 16.32 7.66 34.53
N VAL A 85 17.43 7.87 33.82
CA VAL A 85 18.14 6.84 33.07
C VAL A 85 19.28 6.26 33.92
N ARG A 86 19.29 4.95 34.14
CA ARG A 86 20.43 4.24 34.77
C ARG A 86 21.56 4.00 33.75
N ALA A 87 22.79 3.85 34.26
CA ALA A 87 23.94 3.46 33.44
C ALA A 87 23.68 2.11 32.77
N ARG A 88 24.12 1.98 31.51
CA ARG A 88 23.88 0.77 30.71
C ARG A 88 25.10 0.35 29.92
N LEU A 89 25.25 -0.96 29.80
CA LEU A 89 26.15 -1.58 28.85
C LEU A 89 25.33 -1.98 27.61
N CYS A 90 25.67 -1.39 26.47
CA CYS A 90 25.08 -1.64 25.18
C CYS A 90 25.95 -2.62 24.40
N LEU A 91 25.37 -3.73 23.94
CA LEU A 91 25.98 -4.61 22.96
C LEU A 91 25.27 -4.41 21.61
N PRO A 92 25.90 -3.76 20.62
CA PRO A 92 25.26 -3.50 19.34
C PRO A 92 25.02 -4.80 18.57
N ALA A 93 23.76 -5.08 18.22
CA ALA A 93 23.37 -6.26 17.44
C ALA A 93 23.59 -5.96 15.94
N ARG A 94 24.71 -6.46 15.39
CA ARG A 94 25.19 -6.11 14.05
C ARG A 94 25.11 -7.27 13.06
N HIS A 95 24.87 -6.95 11.80
CA HIS A 95 25.05 -7.84 10.66
C HIS A 95 25.59 -7.05 9.46
N GLU A 96 26.61 -7.58 8.77
CA GLU A 96 27.26 -6.96 7.60
C GLU A 96 27.59 -5.46 7.75
N GLY A 97 28.10 -5.06 8.93
CA GLY A 97 28.50 -3.68 9.18
C GLY A 97 27.36 -2.72 9.52
N VAL A 98 26.12 -3.20 9.63
CA VAL A 98 24.94 -2.42 10.00
C VAL A 98 24.43 -2.86 11.38
N VAL A 99 24.04 -1.90 12.23
CA VAL A 99 23.33 -2.18 13.50
C VAL A 99 21.85 -2.36 13.20
N TYR A 100 21.27 -3.44 13.69
CA TYR A 100 19.83 -3.77 13.57
C TYR A 100 19.09 -3.73 14.90
N GLY A 101 19.80 -3.56 16.01
CA GLY A 101 19.22 -3.42 17.34
C GLY A 101 20.29 -3.39 18.42
N TYR A 102 19.86 -3.47 19.66
CA TYR A 102 20.73 -3.32 20.82
C TYR A 102 20.33 -4.32 21.91
N LEU A 103 21.32 -5.01 22.46
CA LEU A 103 21.16 -5.70 23.74
C LEU A 103 21.60 -4.73 24.84
N TRP A 104 20.69 -4.44 25.76
CA TRP A 104 20.93 -3.54 26.87
C TRP A 104 21.03 -4.32 28.16
N LEU A 105 22.08 -4.01 28.93
CA LEU A 105 22.25 -4.47 30.30
C LEU A 105 22.28 -3.26 31.22
N LEU A 106 21.75 -3.40 32.43
CA LEU A 106 22.03 -2.44 33.49
C LEU A 106 23.50 -2.56 33.86
N ASP A 107 24.21 -1.44 33.85
CA ASP A 107 25.61 -1.39 34.24
C ASP A 107 25.71 -0.88 35.68
N ASP A 108 25.93 -1.82 36.59
CA ASP A 108 26.26 -1.56 38.00
C ASP A 108 27.78 -1.48 38.23
N GLY A 109 28.58 -1.55 37.15
CA GLY A 109 30.04 -1.59 37.20
C GLY A 109 30.63 -2.98 37.40
N ALA A 110 29.83 -4.05 37.51
CA ALA A 110 30.32 -5.40 37.81
C ALA A 110 31.03 -6.07 36.62
N VAL A 111 30.76 -5.66 35.37
CA VAL A 111 31.32 -6.29 34.16
C VAL A 111 32.51 -5.50 33.64
N ASP A 112 33.73 -5.93 33.93
CA ASP A 112 34.98 -5.32 33.43
C ASP A 112 35.00 -5.26 31.88
N PRO A 113 35.39 -4.14 31.24
CA PRO A 113 35.59 -4.07 29.80
C PRO A 113 36.51 -5.15 29.20
N ALA A 114 37.44 -5.70 30.00
CA ALA A 114 38.34 -6.79 29.61
C ALA A 114 37.77 -8.19 29.93
N ASP A 115 36.54 -8.30 30.44
CA ASP A 115 35.91 -9.58 30.77
C ASP A 115 35.77 -10.45 29.50
N PRO A 116 36.38 -11.66 29.46
CA PRO A 116 36.33 -12.53 28.29
C PRO A 116 34.90 -12.98 27.93
N ARG A 117 33.95 -12.90 28.87
CA ARG A 117 32.53 -13.16 28.62
C ARG A 117 31.92 -12.12 27.68
N LEU A 118 32.44 -10.90 27.61
CA LEU A 118 31.96 -9.87 26.66
C LEU A 118 32.18 -10.29 25.21
N THR A 119 33.30 -10.95 24.90
CA THR A 119 33.54 -11.48 23.54
C THR A 119 32.46 -12.49 23.14
N ARG A 120 32.09 -13.39 24.06
CA ARG A 120 31.02 -14.37 23.83
C ARG A 120 29.65 -13.70 23.74
N ALA A 121 29.39 -12.70 24.59
CA ALA A 121 28.15 -11.91 24.54
C ALA A 121 28.02 -11.12 23.22
N MET A 122 29.12 -10.60 22.68
CA MET A 122 29.14 -9.95 21.36
C MET A 122 28.87 -10.93 20.22
N ALA A 123 29.29 -12.19 20.32
CA ALA A 123 28.93 -13.22 19.34
C ALA A 123 27.41 -13.52 19.37
N LEU A 124 26.80 -13.54 20.56
CA LEU A 124 25.35 -13.65 20.73
C LEU A 124 24.63 -12.39 20.22
N ALA A 125 25.18 -11.20 20.45
CA ALA A 125 24.68 -9.95 19.88
C ALA A 125 24.72 -9.97 18.34
N ALA A 126 25.78 -10.52 17.74
CA ALA A 126 25.85 -10.72 16.29
C ALA A 126 24.81 -11.73 15.78
N ARG A 127 24.45 -12.75 16.58
CA ARG A 127 23.33 -13.67 16.27
C ARG A 127 21.99 -12.93 16.29
N ALA A 128 21.72 -12.12 17.33
CA ALA A 128 20.54 -11.24 17.33
C ALA A 128 20.54 -10.29 16.13
N GLY A 129 21.69 -9.71 15.78
CA GLY A 129 21.85 -8.84 14.62
C GLY A 129 21.48 -9.53 13.31
N ARG A 130 21.90 -10.79 13.11
CA ARG A 130 21.49 -11.61 11.94
C ARG A 130 19.98 -11.85 11.90
N LEU A 131 19.38 -12.17 13.04
CA LEU A 131 17.93 -12.42 13.12
C LEU A 131 17.15 -11.14 12.81
N LEU A 132 17.51 -10.01 13.43
CA LEU A 132 16.87 -8.71 13.17
C LEU A 132 17.09 -8.21 11.75
N ALA A 133 18.27 -8.45 11.19
CA ALA A 133 18.53 -8.19 9.78
C ALA A 133 17.61 -9.03 8.90
N ALA A 134 17.52 -10.34 9.14
CA ALA A 134 16.64 -11.22 8.37
C ALA A 134 15.18 -10.77 8.44
N ASP A 135 14.69 -10.35 9.61
CA ASP A 135 13.31 -9.87 9.77
C ASP A 135 13.07 -8.50 9.13
N THR A 136 14.03 -7.58 9.22
CA THR A 136 13.98 -6.29 8.51
C THR A 136 14.00 -6.51 6.99
N TRP A 137 14.90 -7.36 6.51
CA TRP A 137 15.00 -7.75 5.12
C TRP A 137 13.72 -8.40 4.63
N ARG A 138 13.12 -9.33 5.38
CA ARG A 138 11.82 -9.93 5.06
C ARG A 138 10.70 -8.89 5.03
N GLY A 139 10.69 -7.97 5.99
CA GLY A 139 9.72 -6.88 6.09
C GLY A 139 9.78 -5.90 4.91
N GLU A 140 10.96 -5.64 4.37
CA GLU A 140 11.15 -4.79 3.19
C GLU A 140 11.13 -5.55 1.85
N ALA A 141 11.47 -6.84 1.86
CA ALA A 141 11.61 -7.64 0.65
C ALA A 141 10.28 -7.81 -0.07
N ALA A 142 9.17 -8.04 0.65
CA ALA A 142 7.87 -8.19 0.01
C ALA A 142 7.37 -6.88 -0.65
N PRO A 143 7.38 -5.70 0.01
CA PRO A 143 7.07 -4.43 -0.65
C PRO A 143 8.00 -4.10 -1.84
N ARG A 144 9.31 -4.39 -1.72
CA ARG A 144 10.28 -4.21 -2.81
C ARG A 144 10.00 -5.14 -3.98
N ALA A 145 9.67 -6.39 -3.70
CA ALA A 145 9.28 -7.38 -4.71
C ALA A 145 7.99 -6.96 -5.42
N PHE A 146 7.01 -6.39 -4.71
CA PHE A 146 5.83 -5.82 -5.35
C PHE A 146 6.18 -4.63 -6.26
N ALA A 147 7.08 -3.74 -5.84
CA ALA A 147 7.59 -2.67 -6.71
C ALA A 147 8.21 -3.23 -8.00
N GLN A 148 9.01 -4.29 -7.90
CA GLN A 148 9.59 -4.98 -9.05
C GLN A 148 8.53 -5.62 -9.95
N LEU A 149 7.45 -6.16 -9.40
CA LEU A 149 6.32 -6.69 -10.18
C LEU A 149 5.59 -5.61 -10.99
N LEU A 150 5.62 -4.35 -10.54
CA LEU A 150 5.06 -3.21 -11.27
C LEU A 150 6.01 -2.64 -12.34
N SER A 151 7.26 -3.11 -12.39
CA SER A 151 8.29 -2.64 -13.33
C SER A 151 7.96 -2.99 -14.79
N GLY A 152 8.40 -2.12 -15.71
CA GLY A 152 8.40 -2.40 -17.15
C GLY A 152 9.37 -3.52 -17.56
N SER A 153 10.40 -3.79 -16.75
CA SER A 153 11.42 -4.83 -17.00
C SER A 153 10.89 -6.22 -16.69
N ALA A 154 10.96 -7.14 -17.66
CA ALA A 154 10.59 -8.54 -17.43
C ALA A 154 11.52 -9.24 -16.42
N ALA A 155 12.80 -8.85 -16.38
CA ALA A 155 13.77 -9.39 -15.44
C ALA A 155 13.42 -9.00 -14.00
N ASP A 156 13.03 -7.74 -13.77
CA ASP A 156 12.61 -7.26 -12.45
C ASP A 156 11.35 -8.00 -12.00
N ARG A 157 10.37 -8.18 -12.89
CA ARG A 157 9.14 -8.91 -12.55
C ARG A 157 9.41 -10.36 -12.17
N ALA A 158 10.31 -11.02 -12.89
CA ALA A 158 10.72 -12.37 -12.56
C ALA A 158 11.41 -12.43 -11.18
N GLU A 159 12.24 -11.43 -10.86
CA GLU A 159 12.89 -11.33 -9.54
C GLU A 159 11.90 -11.05 -8.41
N GLY A 160 10.95 -10.15 -8.62
CA GLY A 160 9.88 -9.89 -7.66
C GLY A 160 9.03 -11.14 -7.41
N ALA A 161 8.68 -11.88 -8.46
CA ALA A 161 7.95 -13.14 -8.34
C ALA A 161 8.75 -14.20 -7.56
N ARG A 162 10.04 -14.38 -7.87
CA ARG A 162 10.94 -15.28 -7.13
C ARG A 162 11.05 -14.90 -5.66
N THR A 163 11.19 -13.60 -5.38
CA THR A 163 11.32 -13.08 -4.01
C THR A 163 10.06 -13.38 -3.19
N LEU A 164 8.86 -13.12 -3.75
CA LEU A 164 7.62 -13.45 -3.05
C LEU A 164 7.46 -14.96 -2.83
N GLY A 165 7.84 -15.78 -3.80
CA GLY A 165 7.85 -17.23 -3.67
C GLY A 165 8.79 -17.74 -2.57
N ALA A 166 10.02 -17.21 -2.50
CA ALA A 166 11.00 -17.56 -1.47
C ALA A 166 10.58 -17.12 -0.06
N LEU A 167 9.72 -16.10 0.04
CA LEU A 167 9.11 -15.64 1.28
C LEU A 167 7.83 -16.41 1.64
N GLU A 168 7.38 -17.35 0.78
CA GLU A 168 6.07 -18.02 0.89
C GLU A 168 4.92 -17.03 1.11
N HIS A 169 5.03 -15.86 0.46
CA HIS A 169 4.12 -14.75 0.69
C HIS A 169 2.70 -15.12 0.22
N PRO A 170 1.61 -14.70 0.90
CA PRO A 170 0.24 -15.04 0.49
C PRO A 170 -0.07 -14.74 -0.98
N ALA A 171 0.51 -13.68 -1.54
CA ALA A 171 0.38 -13.35 -2.97
C ALA A 171 0.99 -14.39 -3.94
N SER A 172 2.03 -15.14 -3.55
CA SER A 172 2.58 -16.24 -4.36
C SER A 172 1.89 -17.58 -4.11
N MET A 173 1.15 -17.69 -2.98
CA MET A 173 0.47 -18.93 -2.57
C MET A 173 -1.02 -18.94 -2.92
N SER A 174 -1.60 -17.79 -3.24
CA SER A 174 -3.01 -17.66 -3.60
C SER A 174 -3.28 -18.11 -5.04
N ALA A 175 -4.49 -18.55 -5.34
CA ALA A 175 -4.88 -18.98 -6.68
C ALA A 175 -4.75 -17.85 -7.72
N SER A 176 -4.91 -16.59 -7.29
CA SER A 176 -4.65 -15.42 -8.11
C SER A 176 -4.37 -14.17 -7.27
N VAL A 177 -4.02 -13.08 -7.94
CA VAL A 177 -3.84 -11.74 -7.38
C VAL A 177 -4.57 -10.70 -8.23
N ALA A 178 -4.96 -9.58 -7.62
CA ALA A 178 -5.39 -8.40 -8.35
C ALA A 178 -4.72 -7.13 -7.79
N VAL A 179 -4.62 -6.11 -8.63
CA VAL A 179 -4.10 -4.80 -8.22
C VAL A 179 -5.26 -3.85 -7.97
N VAL A 180 -5.23 -3.21 -6.80
CA VAL A 180 -6.04 -2.02 -6.53
C VAL A 180 -5.14 -0.80 -6.72
N TRP A 181 -5.64 0.23 -7.40
CA TRP A 181 -4.93 1.51 -7.51
C TRP A 181 -5.83 2.66 -7.09
N ALA A 182 -5.39 3.44 -6.10
CA ALA A 182 -6.11 4.61 -5.60
C ALA A 182 -5.40 5.91 -5.97
N SER A 183 -6.15 6.90 -6.47
CA SER A 183 -5.61 8.20 -6.87
C SER A 183 -6.64 9.35 -6.71
N PRO A 184 -6.26 10.51 -6.15
CA PRO A 184 -4.96 10.80 -5.51
C PRO A 184 -4.66 9.85 -4.35
N VAL A 185 -3.42 9.83 -3.86
CA VAL A 185 -3.03 8.93 -2.75
C VAL A 185 -3.95 9.20 -1.55
N PRO A 186 -4.73 8.22 -1.06
CA PRO A 186 -5.58 8.40 0.11
C PRO A 186 -4.73 8.56 1.37
N ASP A 187 -5.30 9.18 2.41
CA ASP A 187 -4.73 9.17 3.75
C ASP A 187 -4.76 7.73 4.28
N PHE A 188 -3.61 7.06 4.18
CA PHE A 188 -3.50 5.62 4.34
C PHE A 188 -2.40 5.25 5.35
N VAL A 189 -2.75 4.33 6.26
CA VAL A 189 -1.83 3.75 7.25
C VAL A 189 -1.59 2.27 6.89
N PRO A 190 -0.35 1.87 6.52
CA PRO A 190 -0.03 0.50 6.14
C PRO A 190 -0.48 -0.58 7.14
N ALA A 191 -0.45 -0.28 8.43
CA ALA A 191 -0.85 -1.20 9.50
C ALA A 191 -2.35 -1.59 9.49
N ARG A 192 -3.19 -0.94 8.67
CA ARG A 192 -4.62 -1.28 8.53
C ARG A 192 -4.89 -2.27 7.40
N LEU A 193 -3.88 -2.65 6.61
CA LEU A 193 -4.09 -3.61 5.54
C LEU A 193 -4.29 -5.03 6.08
N PRO A 194 -5.18 -5.82 5.46
CA PRO A 194 -5.27 -7.25 5.72
C PRO A 194 -3.93 -7.96 5.50
N TYR A 195 -3.75 -9.08 6.19
CA TYR A 195 -2.58 -9.92 6.03
C TYR A 195 -2.38 -10.33 4.56
N GLY A 196 -1.13 -10.25 4.09
CA GLY A 196 -0.76 -10.61 2.71
C GLY A 196 -1.03 -9.54 1.66
N VAL A 197 -1.63 -8.40 2.01
CA VAL A 197 -1.78 -7.27 1.08
C VAL A 197 -0.52 -6.43 1.10
N LEU A 198 0.11 -6.24 -0.06
CA LEU A 198 1.29 -5.40 -0.20
C LEU A 198 0.92 -4.03 -0.74
N ALA A 199 1.62 -2.99 -0.29
CA ALA A 199 1.44 -1.63 -0.73
C ALA A 199 2.69 -1.09 -1.40
N HIS A 200 2.51 -0.34 -2.49
CA HIS A 200 3.58 0.39 -3.15
C HIS A 200 3.06 1.76 -3.59
N ARG A 201 3.75 2.83 -3.18
CA ARG A 201 3.44 4.19 -3.63
C ARG A 201 3.99 4.38 -5.05
N THR A 202 3.12 4.78 -5.97
CA THR A 202 3.48 5.11 -7.35
C THR A 202 3.41 6.63 -7.53
N PRO A 203 3.99 7.19 -8.60
CA PRO A 203 3.65 8.55 -9.03
C PRO A 203 2.12 8.67 -9.16
N GLY A 204 1.53 9.68 -8.51
CA GLY A 204 0.09 9.97 -8.57
C GLY A 204 -0.85 9.02 -7.82
N GLY A 205 -0.38 7.97 -7.13
CA GLY A 205 -1.30 7.04 -6.47
C GLY A 205 -0.68 5.96 -5.58
N LEU A 206 -1.55 5.12 -5.01
CA LEU A 206 -1.18 3.97 -4.18
C LEU A 206 -1.62 2.70 -4.89
N ALA A 207 -0.68 1.80 -5.20
CA ALA A 207 -0.97 0.46 -5.68
C ALA A 207 -0.99 -0.52 -4.51
N LEU A 208 -1.95 -1.44 -4.49
CA LEU A 208 -2.00 -2.58 -3.59
C LEU A 208 -2.02 -3.88 -4.38
N LEU A 209 -1.25 -4.88 -3.95
CA LEU A 209 -1.35 -6.25 -4.43
C LEU A 209 -2.25 -7.03 -3.47
N VAL A 210 -3.39 -7.48 -3.95
CA VAL A 210 -4.39 -8.20 -3.16
C VAL A 210 -4.37 -9.68 -3.57
N PRO A 211 -3.99 -10.60 -2.66
CA PRO A 211 -4.15 -12.02 -2.88
C PRO A 211 -5.64 -12.40 -2.93
N LEU A 212 -6.01 -13.28 -3.88
CA LEU A 212 -7.36 -13.72 -4.10
C LEU A 212 -7.43 -15.26 -3.99
N PRO A 213 -8.25 -15.79 -3.06
CA PRO A 213 -8.42 -17.24 -2.91
C PRO A 213 -9.04 -17.91 -4.14
N ASP A 214 -9.87 -17.18 -4.89
CA ASP A 214 -10.57 -17.64 -6.11
C ASP A 214 -10.38 -16.61 -7.23
N PRO A 215 -9.86 -16.99 -8.42
CA PRO A 215 -9.73 -16.09 -9.56
C PRO A 215 -11.04 -15.51 -10.09
N ALA A 216 -12.17 -16.17 -9.82
CA ALA A 216 -13.49 -15.69 -10.20
C ALA A 216 -14.04 -14.62 -9.23
N ASP A 217 -13.50 -14.53 -8.01
CA ASP A 217 -13.98 -13.62 -6.97
C ASP A 217 -13.07 -12.40 -6.77
N ILE A 218 -13.50 -11.27 -7.32
CA ILE A 218 -12.81 -9.98 -7.16
C ILE A 218 -13.28 -9.19 -5.92
N ALA A 219 -14.25 -9.71 -5.16
CA ALA A 219 -14.82 -9.02 -4.00
C ALA A 219 -13.80 -8.62 -2.91
N PRO A 220 -12.75 -9.42 -2.62
CA PRO A 220 -11.72 -9.02 -1.65
C PRO A 220 -11.01 -7.71 -2.07
N ALA A 221 -10.63 -7.59 -3.34
CA ALA A 221 -9.98 -6.41 -3.86
C ALA A 221 -10.92 -5.18 -3.86
N ARG A 222 -12.20 -5.36 -4.20
CA ARG A 222 -13.23 -4.30 -4.10
C ARG A 222 -13.44 -3.83 -2.67
N THR A 223 -13.46 -4.75 -1.70
CA THR A 223 -13.65 -4.44 -0.29
C THR A 223 -12.48 -3.62 0.25
N ILE A 224 -11.25 -4.01 -0.08
CA ILE A 224 -10.04 -3.25 0.26
C ILE A 224 -10.07 -1.86 -0.39
N ALA A 225 -10.44 -1.78 -1.67
CA ALA A 225 -10.59 -0.51 -2.37
C ALA A 225 -11.61 0.41 -1.69
N ALA A 226 -12.78 -0.11 -1.29
CA ALA A 226 -13.78 0.67 -0.57
C ALA A 226 -13.28 1.13 0.81
N GLY A 227 -12.58 0.27 1.55
CA GLY A 227 -12.00 0.61 2.85
C GLY A 227 -10.91 1.68 2.78
N LEU A 228 -10.14 1.74 1.68
CA LEU A 228 -9.18 2.82 1.43
C LEU A 228 -9.84 4.19 1.24
N LEU A 229 -11.08 4.20 0.75
CA LEU A 229 -11.84 5.41 0.46
C LEU A 229 -12.83 5.77 1.58
N ASP A 230 -12.80 5.04 2.69
CA ASP A 230 -13.69 5.30 3.82
C ASP A 230 -13.50 6.75 4.30
N PRO A 231 -14.55 7.59 4.29
CA PRO A 231 -14.52 8.96 4.81
C PRO A 231 -14.01 9.04 6.26
N ALA A 232 -14.27 8.03 7.09
CA ALA A 232 -13.76 7.96 8.46
C ALA A 232 -12.23 7.80 8.53
N ALA A 233 -11.59 7.40 7.43
CA ALA A 233 -10.15 7.37 7.26
C ALA A 233 -9.55 8.67 6.71
N GLY A 234 -10.37 9.70 6.41
CA GLY A 234 -9.93 11.03 5.97
C GLY A 234 -9.88 11.25 4.45
N SER A 235 -10.22 10.24 3.64
CA SER A 235 -10.10 10.31 2.18
C SER A 235 -11.43 10.69 1.49
N HIS A 236 -11.64 11.97 1.19
CA HIS A 236 -12.90 12.44 0.58
C HIS A 236 -12.82 12.70 -0.94
N ARG A 237 -11.67 12.47 -1.58
CA ARG A 237 -11.43 12.86 -2.98
C ARG A 237 -10.74 11.80 -3.85
N SER A 238 -10.33 10.69 -3.26
CA SER A 238 -9.67 9.61 -4.02
C SER A 238 -10.71 8.70 -4.69
N LEU A 239 -10.34 8.20 -5.85
CA LEU A 239 -11.03 7.11 -6.54
C LEU A 239 -10.14 5.88 -6.50
N ALA A 240 -10.74 4.69 -6.50
CA ALA A 240 -10.01 3.43 -6.57
C ALA A 240 -10.45 2.61 -7.78
N GLY A 241 -9.48 2.02 -8.46
CA GLY A 241 -9.69 1.11 -9.57
C GLY A 241 -9.21 -0.28 -9.18
N VAL A 242 -9.94 -1.30 -9.59
CA VAL A 242 -9.61 -2.71 -9.37
C VAL A 242 -9.32 -3.36 -10.72
N GLY A 243 -8.12 -3.90 -10.89
CA GLY A 243 -7.74 -4.66 -12.07
C GLY A 243 -8.34 -6.06 -12.08
N GLY A 244 -8.26 -6.76 -13.22
CA GLY A 244 -8.63 -8.17 -13.31
C GLY A 244 -7.67 -9.08 -12.53
N ALA A 245 -8.18 -10.23 -12.09
CA ALA A 245 -7.38 -11.26 -11.45
C ALA A 245 -6.30 -11.83 -12.39
N ARG A 246 -5.16 -12.21 -11.83
CA ARG A 246 -4.00 -12.81 -12.50
C ARG A 246 -3.55 -14.03 -11.75
N THR A 247 -3.41 -15.15 -12.44
CA THR A 247 -2.93 -16.41 -11.85
C THR A 247 -1.41 -16.43 -11.73
N GLU A 248 -0.72 -15.54 -12.46
CA GLU A 248 0.73 -15.46 -12.44
C GLU A 248 1.22 -14.06 -12.01
N LEU A 249 2.19 -14.02 -11.09
CA LEU A 249 2.76 -12.76 -10.60
C LEU A 249 3.37 -11.88 -11.71
N PRO A 250 4.06 -12.42 -12.74
CA PRO A 250 4.57 -11.59 -13.85
C PRO A 250 3.50 -10.83 -14.65
N GLU A 251 2.21 -11.19 -14.54
CA GLU A 251 1.09 -10.50 -15.19
C GLU A 251 0.49 -9.36 -14.35
N VAL A 252 0.99 -9.14 -13.13
CA VAL A 252 0.60 -8.03 -12.23
C VAL A 252 0.59 -6.65 -12.94
N PRO A 253 1.52 -6.30 -13.85
CA PRO A 253 1.43 -5.04 -14.60
C PRO A 253 0.15 -4.88 -15.41
N HIS A 254 -0.41 -5.98 -15.93
CA HIS A 254 -1.68 -5.91 -16.66
C HIS A 254 -2.82 -5.56 -15.73
N SER A 255 -2.91 -6.19 -14.56
CA SER A 255 -3.90 -5.85 -13.54
C SER A 255 -3.74 -4.40 -13.06
N TRP A 256 -2.49 -3.94 -12.86
CA TRP A 256 -2.21 -2.55 -12.51
C TRP A 256 -2.63 -1.56 -13.58
N ARG A 257 -2.33 -1.84 -14.86
CA ARG A 257 -2.79 -1.03 -15.99
C ARG A 257 -4.31 -0.93 -16.01
N GLU A 258 -5.00 -2.06 -15.86
CA GLU A 258 -6.47 -2.11 -15.80
C GLU A 258 -7.04 -1.31 -14.63
N ALA A 259 -6.43 -1.39 -13.44
CA ALA A 259 -6.82 -0.60 -12.27
C ALA A 259 -6.68 0.91 -12.54
N ARG A 260 -5.58 1.34 -13.17
CA ARG A 260 -5.38 2.75 -13.57
C ARG A 260 -6.42 3.21 -14.59
N LEU A 261 -6.73 2.37 -15.58
CA LEU A 261 -7.77 2.65 -16.56
C LEU A 261 -9.16 2.70 -15.93
N ALA A 262 -9.43 1.89 -14.92
CA ALA A 262 -10.67 1.92 -14.15
C ALA A 262 -10.84 3.23 -13.37
N VAL A 263 -9.78 3.73 -12.73
CA VAL A 263 -9.80 5.07 -12.12
C VAL A 263 -10.04 6.16 -13.16
N ARG A 264 -9.39 6.09 -14.32
CA ARG A 264 -9.63 7.04 -15.43
C ARG A 264 -11.09 7.04 -15.87
N ALA A 265 -11.69 5.85 -16.02
CA ALA A 265 -13.10 5.71 -16.36
C ALA A 265 -14.02 6.27 -15.26
N ALA A 266 -13.71 6.03 -13.98
CA ALA A 266 -14.47 6.57 -12.85
C ALA A 266 -14.41 8.10 -12.75
N ARG A 267 -13.29 8.72 -13.14
CA ARG A 267 -13.18 10.19 -13.26
C ARG A 267 -14.05 10.75 -14.36
N ALA A 268 -14.07 10.05 -15.51
CA ALA A 268 -14.83 10.44 -16.68
C ALA A 268 -16.35 10.25 -16.50
N GLU A 269 -16.73 9.24 -15.73
CA GLU A 269 -18.11 8.79 -15.53
C GLU A 269 -18.34 8.51 -14.03
N PRO A 270 -18.86 9.50 -13.27
CA PRO A 270 -18.99 9.42 -11.82
C PRO A 270 -19.80 8.22 -11.30
N ARG A 271 -20.75 7.68 -12.08
CA ARG A 271 -21.54 6.50 -11.67
C ARG A 271 -20.72 5.20 -11.55
N LEU A 272 -19.50 5.17 -12.11
CA LEU A 272 -18.58 4.05 -11.97
C LEU A 272 -17.74 4.13 -10.70
N GLY A 273 -17.69 5.31 -10.04
CA GLY A 273 -16.99 5.51 -8.78
C GLY A 273 -17.87 5.23 -7.55
N PRO A 274 -17.30 5.34 -6.33
CA PRO A 274 -15.91 5.72 -6.03
C PRO A 274 -14.91 4.57 -6.24
N VAL A 275 -15.39 3.33 -6.37
CA VAL A 275 -14.60 2.13 -6.69
C VAL A 275 -15.06 1.56 -8.03
N ALA A 276 -14.19 1.57 -9.04
CA ALA A 276 -14.46 1.01 -10.35
C ALA A 276 -13.68 -0.30 -10.57
N SER A 277 -14.37 -1.35 -10.98
CA SER A 277 -13.73 -2.62 -11.34
C SER A 277 -13.57 -2.74 -12.84
N TRP A 278 -12.39 -3.14 -13.31
CA TRP A 278 -12.11 -3.36 -14.73
C TRP A 278 -13.19 -4.23 -15.38
N ASN A 279 -13.55 -5.33 -14.73
CA ASN A 279 -14.56 -6.29 -15.18
C ASN A 279 -16.00 -5.73 -15.24
N GLU A 280 -16.24 -4.49 -14.85
CA GLU A 280 -17.56 -3.85 -14.88
C GLU A 280 -17.60 -2.59 -15.76
N LEU A 281 -16.45 -2.17 -16.31
CA LEU A 281 -16.37 -0.96 -17.13
C LEU A 281 -17.09 -1.04 -18.48
N GLY A 282 -17.47 -2.23 -18.95
CA GLY A 282 -18.09 -2.41 -20.28
C GLY A 282 -17.26 -1.80 -21.41
N ALA A 283 -17.90 -1.01 -22.27
CA ALA A 283 -17.25 -0.36 -23.42
C ALA A 283 -16.08 0.57 -23.05
N TYR A 284 -16.05 1.13 -21.83
CA TYR A 284 -14.95 2.00 -21.40
C TYR A 284 -13.60 1.28 -21.36
N ARG A 285 -13.55 -0.07 -21.28
CA ARG A 285 -12.31 -0.85 -21.37
C ARG A 285 -11.58 -0.63 -22.69
N LEU A 286 -12.33 -0.55 -23.79
CA LEU A 286 -11.78 -0.43 -25.14
C LEU A 286 -11.27 0.98 -25.43
N ILE A 287 -11.81 1.98 -24.74
CA ILE A 287 -11.58 3.40 -25.03
C ILE A 287 -10.51 4.01 -24.09
N ALA A 288 -10.30 3.45 -22.90
CA ALA A 288 -9.43 4.05 -21.89
C ALA A 288 -7.90 3.93 -22.16
N ALA A 289 -7.45 3.01 -23.02
CA ALA A 289 -6.03 2.81 -23.33
C ALA A 289 -5.48 3.83 -24.39
N PRO A 290 -4.31 4.49 -24.23
CA PRO A 290 -3.92 5.64 -25.08
C PRO A 290 -2.83 5.37 -26.15
N PRO A 291 -2.58 6.29 -27.12
CA PRO A 291 -3.08 7.68 -27.15
C PRO A 291 -3.78 8.20 -28.44
N THR A 292 -4.52 9.30 -28.19
CA THR A 292 -5.10 10.30 -29.12
C THR A 292 -6.23 9.86 -30.05
N MET A 293 -7.42 9.66 -29.51
CA MET A 293 -8.62 9.95 -30.30
C MET A 293 -8.99 11.42 -30.09
N HIS A 294 -8.88 12.22 -31.15
CA HIS A 294 -9.53 13.53 -31.21
C HIS A 294 -11.05 13.31 -31.07
N ALA A 295 -11.76 14.28 -30.49
CA ALA A 295 -13.22 14.23 -30.49
C ALA A 295 -13.68 14.08 -31.95
N ASP A 296 -14.49 13.04 -32.21
CA ASP A 296 -15.04 12.82 -33.54
C ASP A 296 -15.75 14.11 -34.00
N PRO A 297 -15.53 14.59 -35.25
CA PRO A 297 -16.18 15.78 -35.76
C PRO A 297 -17.71 15.78 -35.58
N ALA A 298 -18.36 14.61 -35.63
CA ALA A 298 -19.80 14.47 -35.41
C ALA A 298 -20.23 14.84 -33.98
N LEU A 299 -19.32 14.79 -33.01
CA LEU A 299 -19.60 15.20 -31.63
C LEU A 299 -19.48 16.71 -31.42
N LEU A 300 -18.63 17.40 -32.18
CA LEU A 300 -18.33 18.83 -31.99
C LEU A 300 -19.59 19.72 -31.88
N PRO A 301 -20.66 19.52 -32.68
CA PRO A 301 -21.90 20.29 -32.56
C PRO A 301 -22.65 20.08 -31.22
N LEU A 302 -22.35 19.05 -30.44
CA LEU A 302 -22.97 18.78 -29.15
C LEU A 302 -22.13 19.25 -27.95
N LEU A 303 -20.88 19.68 -28.17
CA LEU A 303 -19.96 20.07 -27.10
C LEU A 303 -20.13 21.50 -26.60
N ASP A 304 -20.96 22.29 -27.25
CA ASP A 304 -21.30 23.64 -26.83
C ASP A 304 -22.03 23.62 -25.47
N PRO A 305 -21.58 24.37 -24.45
CA PRO A 305 -22.24 24.44 -23.15
C PRO A 305 -23.73 24.78 -23.23
N ALA A 306 -24.16 25.56 -24.22
CA ALA A 306 -25.58 25.90 -24.44
C ALA A 306 -26.43 24.69 -24.88
N ARG A 307 -25.79 23.57 -25.24
CA ARG A 307 -26.40 22.32 -25.73
C ARG A 307 -26.12 21.12 -24.83
N ALA A 308 -25.71 21.36 -23.58
CA ALA A 308 -25.41 20.31 -22.61
C ALA A 308 -26.58 19.33 -22.37
N ASP A 309 -27.83 19.81 -22.51
CA ASP A 309 -29.02 18.96 -22.40
C ASP A 309 -29.20 17.99 -23.57
N LEU A 310 -28.77 18.38 -24.78
CA LEU A 310 -28.75 17.52 -25.97
C LEU A 310 -27.69 16.43 -25.84
N LEU A 311 -26.47 16.78 -25.40
CA LEU A 311 -25.41 15.79 -25.14
C LEU A 311 -25.86 14.78 -24.09
N ARG A 312 -26.44 15.25 -22.98
CA ARG A 312 -27.01 14.38 -21.94
C ARG A 312 -28.13 13.49 -22.47
N THR A 313 -28.97 14.03 -23.36
CA THR A 313 -30.08 13.29 -23.97
C THR A 313 -29.57 12.18 -24.90
N ALA A 314 -28.60 12.50 -25.77
CA ALA A 314 -27.96 11.52 -26.66
C ALA A 314 -27.33 10.37 -25.86
N GLU A 315 -26.53 10.70 -24.84
CA GLU A 315 -25.87 9.72 -23.99
C GLU A 315 -26.89 8.81 -23.27
N THR A 316 -27.93 9.40 -22.65
CA THR A 316 -28.94 8.64 -21.92
C THR A 316 -29.78 7.75 -22.84
N TYR A 317 -30.15 8.25 -24.03
CA TYR A 317 -30.86 7.45 -25.03
C TYR A 317 -30.05 6.23 -25.47
N LEU A 318 -28.76 6.42 -25.76
CA LEU A 318 -27.86 5.35 -26.20
C LEU A 318 -27.55 4.35 -25.07
N ASP A 319 -27.34 4.83 -23.84
CA ASP A 319 -27.15 3.98 -22.64
C ASP A 319 -28.39 3.12 -22.33
N HIS A 320 -29.60 3.57 -22.70
CA HIS A 320 -30.83 2.79 -22.65
C HIS A 320 -31.14 2.00 -23.94
N ALA A 321 -30.12 1.69 -24.73
CA ALA A 321 -30.22 0.94 -25.97
C ALA A 321 -31.21 1.53 -26.99
N GLY A 322 -31.45 2.85 -26.95
CA GLY A 322 -32.38 3.54 -27.83
C GLY A 322 -33.84 3.43 -27.40
N HIS A 323 -34.12 3.00 -26.17
CA HIS A 323 -35.48 2.84 -25.69
C HIS A 323 -36.06 4.18 -25.21
N VAL A 324 -36.87 4.81 -26.04
CA VAL A 324 -37.48 6.14 -25.84
C VAL A 324 -38.14 6.29 -24.45
N GLN A 325 -39.01 5.36 -24.04
CA GLN A 325 -39.71 5.47 -22.75
C GLN A 325 -38.77 5.41 -21.55
N ARG A 326 -37.78 4.51 -21.55
CA ARG A 326 -36.79 4.40 -20.46
C ARG A 326 -35.89 5.64 -20.40
N ALA A 327 -35.44 6.13 -21.55
CA ALA A 327 -34.62 7.33 -21.63
C ALA A 327 -35.39 8.58 -21.17
N ALA A 328 -36.64 8.74 -21.59
CA ALA A 328 -37.49 9.86 -21.16
C ALA A 328 -37.73 9.84 -19.64
N ALA A 329 -37.98 8.65 -19.08
CA ALA A 329 -38.11 8.47 -17.63
C ALA A 329 -36.81 8.82 -16.88
N ALA A 330 -35.66 8.31 -17.32
CA ALA A 330 -34.37 8.59 -16.71
C ALA A 330 -33.99 10.08 -16.78
N LEU A 331 -34.38 10.78 -17.85
CA LEU A 331 -34.17 12.22 -18.02
C LEU A 331 -35.22 13.09 -17.34
N SER A 332 -36.29 12.51 -16.79
CA SER A 332 -37.45 13.22 -16.25
C SER A 332 -38.07 14.21 -17.24
N VAL A 333 -38.26 13.80 -18.50
CA VAL A 333 -38.88 14.62 -19.56
C VAL A 333 -40.04 13.90 -20.24
N HIS A 334 -40.93 14.68 -20.87
CA HIS A 334 -42.00 14.10 -21.66
C HIS A 334 -41.47 13.46 -22.96
N ARG A 335 -42.15 12.41 -23.46
CA ARG A 335 -41.76 11.69 -24.68
C ARG A 335 -41.60 12.62 -25.89
N GLN A 336 -42.47 13.63 -26.04
CA GLN A 336 -42.40 14.59 -27.15
C GLN A 336 -41.15 15.47 -27.05
N THR A 337 -40.77 15.87 -25.84
CA THR A 337 -39.52 16.60 -25.60
C THR A 337 -38.31 15.75 -25.99
N LEU A 338 -38.33 14.45 -25.65
CA LEU A 338 -37.26 13.54 -26.07
C LEU A 338 -37.17 13.46 -27.60
N TYR A 339 -38.28 13.22 -28.30
CA TYR A 339 -38.29 13.17 -29.77
C TYR A 339 -37.78 14.46 -30.41
N TYR A 340 -38.21 15.62 -29.90
CA TYR A 340 -37.70 16.91 -30.36
C TYR A 340 -36.18 17.02 -30.18
N ARG A 341 -35.64 16.61 -29.02
CA ARG A 341 -34.20 16.64 -28.77
C ARG A 341 -33.44 15.67 -29.66
N LEU A 342 -33.94 14.44 -29.87
CA LEU A 342 -33.32 13.45 -30.75
C LEU A 342 -33.27 13.94 -32.20
N SER A 343 -34.38 14.48 -32.71
CA SER A 343 -34.41 15.07 -34.06
C SER A 343 -33.45 16.26 -34.19
N ARG A 344 -33.33 17.10 -33.15
CA ARG A 344 -32.35 18.19 -33.12
C ARG A 344 -30.90 17.69 -33.06
N ILE A 345 -30.65 16.57 -32.38
CA ILE A 345 -29.33 15.92 -32.37
C ILE A 345 -28.98 15.44 -33.78
N GLU A 346 -29.87 14.70 -34.44
CA GLU A 346 -29.67 14.23 -35.82
C GLU A 346 -29.39 15.38 -36.79
N ALA A 347 -30.16 16.48 -36.68
CA ALA A 347 -29.95 17.68 -37.50
C ALA A 347 -28.61 18.39 -37.26
N LEU A 348 -28.08 18.33 -36.03
CA LEU A 348 -26.81 18.95 -35.67
C LEU A 348 -25.60 18.09 -36.00
N THR A 349 -25.70 16.77 -35.83
CA THR A 349 -24.58 15.84 -36.03
C THR A 349 -24.54 15.24 -37.43
N GLY A 350 -25.65 15.29 -38.17
CA GLY A 350 -25.80 14.61 -39.46
C GLY A 350 -25.91 13.08 -39.35
N LEU A 351 -26.04 12.54 -38.14
CA LEU A 351 -26.14 11.11 -37.87
C LEU A 351 -27.60 10.66 -37.87
N ASP A 352 -27.85 9.45 -38.33
CA ASP A 352 -29.15 8.78 -38.28
C ASP A 352 -29.25 7.91 -37.01
N LEU A 353 -30.09 8.28 -36.04
CA LEU A 353 -30.24 7.52 -34.79
C LEU A 353 -31.08 6.25 -34.95
N THR A 354 -31.54 5.93 -36.16
CA THR A 354 -32.09 4.61 -36.51
C THR A 354 -31.00 3.67 -37.05
N SER A 355 -29.86 4.20 -37.51
CA SER A 355 -28.67 3.43 -37.92
C SER A 355 -27.90 2.90 -36.72
N GLY A 356 -27.65 1.59 -36.69
CA GLY A 356 -26.82 0.96 -35.64
C GLY A 356 -25.37 1.45 -35.65
N THR A 357 -24.83 1.73 -36.84
CA THR A 357 -23.46 2.22 -37.03
C THR A 357 -23.30 3.65 -36.50
N ASP A 358 -24.25 4.53 -36.83
CA ASP A 358 -24.23 5.94 -36.42
C ASP A 358 -24.45 6.06 -34.90
N ARG A 359 -25.33 5.23 -34.34
CA ARG A 359 -25.49 5.11 -32.88
C ARG A 359 -24.20 4.67 -32.21
N LEU A 360 -23.51 3.66 -32.76
CA LEU A 360 -22.23 3.20 -32.23
C LEU A 360 -21.17 4.31 -32.29
N LEU A 361 -21.05 5.00 -33.42
CA LEU A 361 -20.13 6.13 -33.61
C LEU A 361 -20.40 7.22 -32.57
N LEU A 362 -21.65 7.68 -32.45
CA LEU A 362 -22.02 8.71 -31.50
C LEU A 362 -21.77 8.26 -30.05
N HIS A 363 -22.08 7.01 -29.72
CA HIS A 363 -21.88 6.47 -28.38
C HIS A 363 -20.39 6.41 -28.05
N LEU A 364 -19.55 5.88 -28.94
CA LEU A 364 -18.11 5.84 -28.77
C LEU A 364 -17.50 7.24 -28.69
N ALA A 365 -17.93 8.17 -29.54
CA ALA A 365 -17.46 9.55 -29.54
C ALA A 365 -17.75 10.22 -28.18
N ILE A 366 -18.97 10.09 -27.66
CA ILE A 366 -19.36 10.60 -26.34
C ILE A 366 -18.48 9.98 -25.24
N LYS A 367 -18.35 8.65 -25.22
CA LYS A 367 -17.59 7.94 -24.17
C LYS A 367 -16.09 8.27 -24.23
N THR A 368 -15.54 8.48 -25.42
CA THR A 368 -14.17 8.95 -25.65
C THR A 368 -13.96 10.36 -25.15
N PHE A 369 -14.87 11.29 -25.47
CA PHE A 369 -14.80 12.67 -25.00
C PHE A 369 -14.81 12.78 -23.46
N ARG A 370 -15.61 11.95 -22.79
CA ARG A 370 -15.59 11.87 -21.31
C ARG A 370 -14.20 11.48 -20.77
N LEU A 371 -13.52 10.55 -21.44
CA LEU A 371 -12.20 10.04 -21.04
C LEU A 371 -11.04 11.00 -21.33
N THR A 372 -11.16 11.88 -22.34
CA THR A 372 -10.15 12.88 -22.68
C THR A 372 -10.29 14.18 -21.88
N THR A 373 -11.50 14.51 -21.45
CA THR A 373 -11.77 15.70 -20.63
C THR A 373 -11.70 15.45 -19.12
N ALA A 374 -11.65 14.18 -18.70
CA ALA A 374 -11.34 13.83 -17.33
C ALA A 374 -9.92 14.30 -16.98
N PRO A 375 -9.71 14.99 -15.85
CA PRO A 375 -8.37 15.45 -15.46
C PRO A 375 -7.41 14.25 -15.36
N GLU A 376 -6.42 14.22 -16.26
CA GLU A 376 -5.27 13.33 -16.17
C GLU A 376 -4.34 13.88 -15.09
N ASP A 377 -3.97 13.05 -14.11
CA ASP A 377 -2.74 13.29 -13.36
C ASP A 377 -1.59 12.86 -14.30
N LEU A 378 -1.18 13.77 -15.19
CA LEU A 378 0.14 13.67 -15.82
C LEU A 378 1.19 14.17 -14.81
N PRO A 379 2.36 13.50 -14.76
CA PRO A 379 3.35 13.59 -13.69
C PRO A 379 3.94 14.99 -13.46
#